data_AF-A0A9W9PY12-F1
#
_entry.id   AF-A0A9W9PY12-F1
#
_cell.length_a   1.000
_cell.length_b   1.000
_cell.length_c   1.000
_cell.angle_alpha   90.00
_cell.angle_beta   90.00
_cell.angle_gamma   90.00
#
_symmetry.space_group_name_H-M   'P 1'
#
loop_
_entity.id
_entity.type
_entity.pdbx_description
1 polymer ?
#
loop_
_entity_poly.entity_id
_entity_poly.type
_entity_poly.pdbx_seq_one_letter_code
_entity_poly.pdbx_strand_id
1 'polypeptide(L)'
;MSLKNDHVPITPAPYPQFFNNARVLNFADIEGWQWTPQLFNAVNKTEQPDSNAVRGAIMAAWNDNGPDATTQLEAYYAIRNGIPVVGSRAWSGSRGPRLSISTLDDSIARLTTHAIGQNLNRRLSHVSEHPTDPAFSWSKPHADPYQEGYLIGLGSKGMNYTLRLDATGPFTIESTDATLSLSEDGQLIFVADGWPYPLRSVAETDGFDPAEPGRIWANMTSSTHNVVDVPRKAQITVTTDEAAGSRVWVDGHFVGRFEVFVYGGHNEDFSWSQMAFVAPLDAVHGTGLQSMAVYGSS
;
A
#
# COMPACT_ATOMS: atom_id res chain seq x y z
N MET A 1 -8.04 6.77 -13.01
CA MET A 1 -6.77 6.19 -12.53
C MET A 1 -6.93 4.68 -12.49
N SER A 2 -5.83 3.94 -12.62
CA SER A 2 -5.80 2.50 -12.45
C SER A 2 -5.00 2.20 -11.19
N LEU A 3 -5.51 1.31 -10.36
CA LEU A 3 -4.88 0.95 -9.10
C LEU A 3 -3.66 0.09 -9.40
N LYS A 4 -2.49 0.64 -9.05
CA LYS A 4 -1.19 -0.03 -9.00
C LYS A 4 -0.62 -0.55 -10.32
N ASN A 5 -1.36 -1.33 -11.08
CA ASN A 5 -0.91 -1.84 -12.37
C ASN A 5 -1.87 -1.35 -13.42
N ASP A 6 -1.39 -0.57 -14.38
CA ASP A 6 -2.19 -0.27 -15.55
C ASP A 6 -2.24 -1.48 -16.49
N HIS A 7 -3.32 -1.57 -17.25
CA HIS A 7 -3.54 -2.62 -18.24
C HIS A 7 -3.55 -2.03 -19.66
N VAL A 8 -2.89 -0.88 -19.89
CA VAL A 8 -2.94 -0.22 -21.20
C VAL A 8 -1.76 -0.61 -22.09
N PRO A 9 -1.96 -0.73 -23.42
CA PRO A 9 -0.86 -0.99 -24.35
C PRO A 9 -0.11 0.30 -24.75
N ILE A 10 -0.46 1.46 -24.18
CA ILE A 10 0.07 2.77 -24.57
C ILE A 10 1.19 3.16 -23.60
N THR A 11 2.36 3.51 -24.13
CA THR A 11 3.52 3.98 -23.35
C THR A 11 3.79 5.46 -23.60
N PRO A 12 3.90 6.31 -22.56
CA PRO A 12 3.66 5.98 -21.15
C PRO A 12 2.16 5.74 -20.88
N ALA A 13 1.87 4.92 -19.87
CA ALA A 13 0.50 4.67 -19.45
C ALA A 13 -0.19 5.99 -19.07
N PRO A 14 -1.41 6.28 -19.56
CA PRO A 14 -2.07 7.55 -19.30
C PRO A 14 -2.67 7.62 -17.88
N TYR A 15 -2.70 6.50 -17.15
CA TYR A 15 -3.34 6.38 -15.85
C TYR A 15 -2.30 6.17 -14.75
N PRO A 16 -2.06 7.16 -13.88
CA PRO A 16 -1.10 7.01 -12.80
C PRO A 16 -1.63 6.04 -11.72
N GLN A 17 -0.71 5.33 -11.07
CA GLN A 17 -0.98 4.41 -9.95
C GLN A 17 -1.54 5.16 -8.73
N PHE A 18 -1.04 6.37 -8.47
CA PHE A 18 -1.51 7.26 -7.41
C PHE A 18 -2.34 8.40 -7.99
N PHE A 19 -3.35 8.83 -7.25
CA PHE A 19 -4.19 9.95 -7.67
C PHE A 19 -3.35 11.24 -7.81
N ASN A 20 -3.31 11.79 -9.02
CA ASN A 20 -2.56 13.01 -9.30
C ASN A 20 -3.41 14.26 -9.03
N ASN A 21 -3.23 14.86 -7.86
CA ASN A 21 -3.93 16.10 -7.46
C ASN A 21 -3.71 17.26 -8.44
N ALA A 22 -2.58 17.32 -9.14
CA ALA A 22 -2.31 18.39 -10.11
C ALA A 22 -3.35 18.43 -11.24
N ARG A 23 -3.93 17.28 -11.63
CA ARG A 23 -4.99 17.22 -12.65
C ARG A 23 -6.29 17.89 -12.21
N VAL A 24 -6.55 17.94 -10.90
CA VAL A 24 -7.69 18.65 -10.31
C VAL A 24 -7.37 20.13 -10.14
N LEU A 25 -6.11 20.48 -9.80
CA LEU A 25 -5.70 21.86 -9.57
C LEU A 25 -5.45 22.64 -10.87
N ASN A 26 -5.06 21.93 -11.94
CA ASN A 26 -4.68 22.47 -13.25
C ASN A 26 -5.45 21.72 -14.35
N PHE A 27 -6.78 21.91 -14.39
CA PHE A 27 -7.63 21.30 -15.41
C PHE A 27 -7.15 21.69 -16.82
N ALA A 28 -7.21 20.73 -17.76
CA ALA A 28 -6.71 20.89 -19.12
C ALA A 28 -5.24 21.36 -19.20
N ASP A 29 -4.43 21.01 -18.18
CA ASP A 29 -3.03 21.40 -18.05
C ASP A 29 -2.81 22.93 -18.05
N ILE A 30 -3.81 23.68 -17.57
CA ILE A 30 -3.73 25.13 -17.38
C ILE A 30 -3.53 25.44 -15.90
N GLU A 31 -2.41 26.10 -15.61
CA GLU A 31 -2.04 26.47 -14.24
C GLU A 31 -3.15 27.26 -13.53
N GLY A 32 -3.55 26.78 -12.35
CA GLY A 32 -4.55 27.43 -11.51
C GLY A 32 -5.99 27.32 -12.01
N TRP A 33 -6.24 26.64 -13.14
CA TRP A 33 -7.60 26.34 -13.59
C TRP A 33 -8.17 25.14 -12.81
N GLN A 34 -8.56 25.38 -11.56
CA GLN A 34 -9.04 24.30 -10.70
C GLN A 34 -10.36 23.71 -11.22
N TRP A 35 -10.39 22.39 -11.31
CA TRP A 35 -11.54 21.60 -11.75
C TRP A 35 -12.79 21.91 -10.91
N THR A 36 -13.94 21.78 -11.57
CA THR A 36 -15.30 21.81 -11.01
C THR A 36 -16.14 20.79 -11.75
N PRO A 37 -17.28 20.32 -11.21
CA PRO A 37 -18.06 19.26 -11.85
C PRO A 37 -18.46 19.51 -13.32
N GLN A 38 -18.64 20.77 -13.73
CA GLN A 38 -18.98 21.13 -15.12
C GLN A 38 -17.80 21.06 -16.09
N LEU A 39 -16.57 20.97 -15.59
CA LEU A 39 -15.36 20.85 -16.40
C LEU A 39 -15.09 19.37 -16.68
N PHE A 40 -15.54 18.92 -17.84
CA PHE A 40 -15.48 17.52 -18.27
C PHE A 40 -14.38 17.30 -19.32
N ASN A 41 -14.38 18.09 -20.40
CA ASN A 41 -13.48 17.86 -21.51
C ASN A 41 -12.16 18.63 -21.36
N ALA A 42 -11.13 17.96 -20.88
CA ALA A 42 -9.79 18.56 -20.71
C ALA A 42 -9.05 18.77 -22.05
N VAL A 43 -9.49 18.14 -23.14
CA VAL A 43 -8.84 18.23 -24.46
C VAL A 43 -9.46 19.33 -25.31
N ASN A 44 -10.80 19.32 -25.44
CA ASN A 44 -11.54 20.36 -26.14
C ASN A 44 -12.34 21.22 -25.16
N LYS A 45 -11.73 22.34 -24.78
CA LYS A 45 -12.24 23.26 -23.76
C LYS A 45 -13.53 23.98 -24.16
N THR A 46 -13.87 24.01 -25.46
CA THR A 46 -15.12 24.63 -25.94
C THR A 46 -16.33 23.69 -25.78
N GLU A 47 -16.10 22.39 -25.58
CA GLU A 47 -17.12 21.35 -25.46
C GLU A 47 -17.38 21.02 -23.98
N GLN A 48 -17.84 22.00 -23.21
CA GLN A 48 -18.32 21.77 -21.85
C GLN A 48 -19.86 21.75 -21.82
N PRO A 49 -20.47 20.88 -21.00
CA PRO A 49 -21.92 20.91 -20.82
C PRO A 49 -22.38 22.22 -20.18
N ASP A 50 -23.66 22.55 -20.35
CA ASP A 50 -24.30 23.57 -19.51
C ASP A 50 -24.19 23.15 -18.04
N SER A 51 -23.68 24.06 -17.20
CA SER A 51 -23.60 23.89 -15.75
C SER A 51 -24.92 23.46 -15.10
N ASN A 52 -26.07 23.88 -15.63
CA ASN A 52 -27.38 23.51 -15.09
C ASN A 52 -27.76 22.05 -15.36
N ALA A 53 -27.15 21.44 -16.38
CA ALA A 53 -27.37 20.03 -16.72
C ALA A 53 -26.52 19.09 -15.84
N VAL A 54 -25.46 19.61 -15.18
CA VAL A 54 -24.53 18.81 -14.39
C VAL A 54 -24.97 18.75 -12.93
N ARG A 55 -25.27 17.55 -12.46
CA ARG A 55 -25.72 17.31 -11.07
C ARG A 55 -24.59 17.10 -10.07
N GLY A 56 -23.38 16.82 -10.56
CA GLY A 56 -22.22 16.50 -9.73
C GLY A 56 -21.19 15.72 -10.51
N ALA A 57 -20.31 15.03 -9.79
CA ALA A 57 -19.25 14.21 -10.36
C ALA A 57 -18.94 13.03 -9.44
N ILE A 58 -18.34 11.98 -10.02
CA ILE A 58 -17.91 10.77 -9.30
C ILE A 58 -16.42 10.61 -9.56
N MET A 59 -15.65 10.40 -8.49
CA MET A 59 -14.27 9.92 -8.57
C MET A 59 -14.28 8.40 -8.63
N ALA A 60 -13.53 7.82 -9.56
CA ALA A 60 -13.42 6.38 -9.73
C ALA A 60 -11.96 5.93 -9.77
N ALA A 61 -11.70 4.79 -9.14
CA ALA A 61 -10.47 4.03 -9.26
C ALA A 61 -10.83 2.63 -9.77
N TRP A 62 -10.02 2.11 -10.69
CA TRP A 62 -10.26 0.83 -11.34
C TRP A 62 -9.15 -0.15 -10.93
N ASN A 63 -9.53 -1.38 -10.57
CA ASN A 63 -8.60 -2.47 -10.34
C ASN A 63 -8.69 -3.43 -11.54
N ASP A 64 -8.14 -3.00 -12.67
CA ASP A 64 -8.28 -3.69 -13.96
C ASP A 64 -7.68 -5.10 -13.94
N ASN A 65 -6.68 -5.32 -13.08
CA ASN A 65 -5.89 -6.55 -13.01
C ASN A 65 -6.46 -7.64 -12.08
N GLY A 66 -7.63 -7.41 -11.49
CA GLY A 66 -8.33 -8.42 -10.71
C GLY A 66 -8.18 -8.27 -9.19
N PRO A 67 -8.92 -9.08 -8.43
CA PRO A 67 -9.13 -8.88 -6.99
C PRO A 67 -7.87 -9.07 -6.12
N ASP A 68 -6.86 -9.78 -6.60
CA ASP A 68 -5.57 -10.04 -5.95
C ASP A 68 -4.45 -9.09 -6.40
N ALA A 69 -4.70 -8.26 -7.42
CA ALA A 69 -3.69 -7.35 -7.97
C ALA A 69 -3.46 -6.07 -7.14
N THR A 70 -4.34 -5.77 -6.18
CA THR A 70 -4.26 -4.60 -5.30
C THR A 70 -4.90 -4.94 -3.94
N THR A 71 -4.21 -4.70 -2.83
CA THR A 71 -4.82 -4.84 -1.50
C THR A 71 -5.75 -3.66 -1.19
N GLN A 72 -6.73 -3.83 -0.30
CA GLN A 72 -7.59 -2.72 0.16
C GLN A 72 -6.78 -1.54 0.71
N LEU A 73 -5.66 -1.82 1.38
CA LEU A 73 -4.77 -0.80 1.90
C LEU A 73 -4.12 -0.02 0.75
N GLU A 74 -3.55 -0.71 -0.24
CA GLU A 74 -2.96 -0.07 -1.41
C GLU A 74 -3.99 0.80 -2.15
N ALA A 75 -5.22 0.30 -2.32
CA ALA A 75 -6.30 1.06 -2.93
C ALA A 75 -6.61 2.35 -2.15
N TYR A 76 -6.65 2.29 -0.81
CA TYR A 76 -6.80 3.47 0.02
C TYR A 76 -5.65 4.46 -0.16
N TYR A 77 -4.40 4.01 -0.09
CA TYR A 77 -3.22 4.88 -0.22
C TYR A 77 -3.12 5.51 -1.62
N ALA A 78 -3.54 4.80 -2.66
CA ALA A 78 -3.59 5.32 -4.02
C ALA A 78 -4.53 6.54 -4.16
N ILE A 79 -5.63 6.59 -3.42
CA ILE A 79 -6.67 7.64 -3.58
C ILE A 79 -6.78 8.61 -2.40
N ARG A 80 -6.19 8.31 -1.23
CA ARG A 80 -6.45 9.04 0.02
C ARG A 80 -6.24 10.54 -0.08
N ASN A 81 -5.24 10.97 -0.85
CA ASN A 81 -4.91 12.39 -1.04
C ASN A 81 -5.85 13.07 -2.05
N GLY A 82 -6.48 12.31 -2.95
CA GLY A 82 -7.45 12.80 -3.93
C GLY A 82 -8.83 13.05 -3.35
N ILE A 83 -9.27 12.21 -2.40
CA ILE A 83 -10.60 12.31 -1.75
C ILE A 83 -10.91 13.73 -1.25
N PRO A 84 -10.09 14.36 -0.38
CA PRO A 84 -10.39 15.70 0.13
C PRO A 84 -10.32 16.79 -0.95
N VAL A 85 -9.44 16.62 -1.96
CA VAL A 85 -9.26 17.60 -3.04
C VAL A 85 -10.47 17.59 -3.97
N VAL A 86 -10.83 16.41 -4.49
CA VAL A 86 -12.01 16.24 -5.35
C VAL A 86 -13.28 16.59 -4.58
N GLY A 87 -13.41 16.14 -3.32
CA GLY A 87 -14.55 16.47 -2.47
C GLY A 87 -14.73 17.96 -2.28
N SER A 88 -13.66 18.70 -1.97
CA SER A 88 -13.69 20.15 -1.84
C SER A 88 -14.10 20.85 -3.14
N ARG A 89 -13.53 20.44 -4.27
CA ARG A 89 -13.85 21.03 -5.59
C ARG A 89 -15.25 20.67 -6.09
N ALA A 90 -15.72 19.46 -5.81
CA ALA A 90 -17.07 19.02 -6.15
C ALA A 90 -18.13 19.77 -5.33
N TRP A 91 -17.85 20.00 -4.03
CA TRP A 91 -18.74 20.73 -3.14
C TRP A 91 -18.79 22.23 -3.43
N SER A 92 -17.62 22.86 -3.55
CA SER A 92 -17.52 24.32 -3.73
C SER A 92 -17.79 24.77 -5.16
N GLY A 93 -17.49 23.92 -6.15
CA GLY A 93 -17.60 24.25 -7.56
C GLY A 93 -16.91 25.58 -7.90
N SER A 94 -17.52 26.34 -8.81
CA SER A 94 -17.06 27.68 -9.19
C SER A 94 -17.41 28.77 -8.16
N ARG A 95 -18.26 28.45 -7.18
CA ARG A 95 -18.84 29.43 -6.24
C ARG A 95 -18.04 29.57 -4.94
N GLY A 96 -17.30 28.55 -4.54
CA GLY A 96 -16.47 28.61 -3.33
C GLY A 96 -15.02 28.99 -3.61
N PRO A 97 -14.22 29.13 -2.53
CA PRO A 97 -12.83 29.53 -2.64
C PRO A 97 -12.02 28.52 -3.43
N ARG A 98 -10.98 29.02 -4.12
CA ARG A 98 -9.95 28.18 -4.71
C ARG A 98 -9.10 27.54 -3.61
N LEU A 99 -8.62 26.33 -3.85
CA LEU A 99 -7.64 25.68 -2.98
C LEU A 99 -6.31 26.42 -3.07
N SER A 100 -5.68 26.67 -1.92
CA SER A 100 -4.31 27.17 -1.86
C SER A 100 -3.34 26.01 -2.05
N ILE A 101 -2.55 26.04 -3.13
CA ILE A 101 -1.59 24.98 -3.45
C ILE A 101 -0.51 24.90 -2.36
N SER A 102 -0.06 26.05 -1.83
CA SER A 102 1.04 26.11 -0.87
C SER A 102 0.72 25.49 0.49
N THR A 103 -0.56 25.30 0.83
CA THR A 103 -1.00 24.73 2.11
C THR A 103 -1.79 23.44 1.93
N LEU A 104 -1.86 22.92 0.69
CA LEU A 104 -2.74 21.83 0.36
C LEU A 104 -2.30 20.53 1.04
N ASP A 105 -1.02 20.19 0.95
CA ASP A 105 -0.49 18.94 1.50
C ASP A 105 -0.63 18.89 3.03
N ASP A 106 -0.31 19.99 3.72
CA ASP A 106 -0.54 20.13 5.16
C ASP A 106 -2.02 19.97 5.54
N SER A 107 -2.91 20.54 4.72
CA SER A 107 -4.35 20.43 4.94
C SER A 107 -4.84 19.00 4.74
N ILE A 108 -4.39 18.32 3.69
CA ILE A 108 -4.69 16.91 3.43
C ILE A 108 -4.20 16.08 4.60
N ALA A 109 -2.91 16.16 4.94
CA ALA A 109 -2.31 15.40 6.02
C ALA A 109 -3.06 15.62 7.33
N ARG A 110 -3.42 16.86 7.66
CA ARG A 110 -4.18 17.16 8.88
C ARG A 110 -5.58 16.56 8.86
N LEU A 111 -6.33 16.70 7.75
CA LEU A 111 -7.72 16.26 7.66
C LEU A 111 -7.86 14.73 7.57
N THR A 112 -7.02 14.06 6.78
CA THR A 112 -7.06 12.60 6.62
C THR A 112 -6.66 11.89 7.92
N THR A 113 -5.76 12.49 8.69
CA THR A 113 -5.24 11.95 9.95
C THR A 113 -6.24 12.08 11.09
N HIS A 114 -7.11 13.10 11.07
CA HIS A 114 -8.06 13.39 12.15
C HIS A 114 -9.52 13.12 11.76
N ALA A 115 -9.75 12.28 10.74
CA ALA A 115 -11.09 11.84 10.39
C ALA A 115 -11.72 11.12 11.58
N ILE A 116 -12.84 11.67 12.08
CA ILE A 116 -13.47 11.21 13.33
C ILE A 116 -13.90 9.74 13.18
N GLY A 117 -13.54 8.92 14.17
CA GLY A 117 -13.93 7.51 14.22
C GLY A 117 -13.26 6.63 13.15
N GLN A 118 -12.21 7.13 12.49
CA GLN A 118 -11.51 6.39 11.45
C GLN A 118 -10.00 6.35 11.70
N ASN A 119 -9.42 5.16 11.53
CA ASN A 119 -7.97 4.95 11.53
C ASN A 119 -7.53 4.32 10.21
N LEU A 120 -7.85 4.96 9.08
CA LEU A 120 -7.60 4.39 7.74
C LEU A 120 -6.12 4.24 7.44
N ASN A 121 -5.26 5.11 7.99
CA ASN A 121 -3.80 4.99 7.91
C ASN A 121 -3.24 3.90 8.84
N ARG A 122 -4.08 3.27 9.69
CA ARG A 122 -3.68 2.21 10.63
C ARG A 122 -2.52 2.65 11.52
N ARG A 123 -2.67 3.83 12.13
CA ARG A 123 -1.67 4.42 13.03
C ARG A 123 -1.77 3.77 14.39
N LEU A 124 -0.62 3.58 15.03
CA LEU A 124 -0.56 3.19 16.43
C LEU A 124 -0.72 4.44 17.31
N SER A 125 -1.48 4.32 18.39
CA SER A 125 -1.78 5.43 19.30
C SER A 125 -0.55 5.97 20.04
N HIS A 126 0.51 5.16 20.12
CA HIS A 126 1.79 5.53 20.71
C HIS A 126 2.89 5.24 19.70
N VAL A 127 3.64 6.26 19.33
CA VAL A 127 4.87 6.15 18.55
C VAL A 127 5.95 6.86 19.36
N SER A 128 7.10 6.21 19.53
CA SER A 128 8.22 6.84 20.24
C SER A 128 8.63 8.14 19.54
N GLU A 129 9.04 9.15 20.32
CA GLU A 129 9.60 10.39 19.79
C GLU A 129 10.96 10.16 19.11
N HIS A 130 11.62 9.04 19.40
CA HIS A 130 12.89 8.66 18.80
C HIS A 130 12.71 7.67 17.63
N PRO A 131 13.21 7.98 16.42
CA PRO A 131 13.07 7.11 15.24
C PRO A 131 13.69 5.72 15.40
N THR A 132 14.65 5.57 16.31
CA THR A 132 15.35 4.31 16.59
C THR A 132 14.57 3.40 17.54
N ASP A 133 13.60 3.95 18.25
CA ASP A 133 12.79 3.17 19.18
C ASP A 133 11.64 2.52 18.42
N PRO A 134 11.28 1.28 18.80
CA PRO A 134 10.13 0.64 18.22
C PRO A 134 8.85 1.37 18.65
N ALA A 135 7.95 1.61 17.69
CA ALA A 135 6.58 2.04 17.95
C ALA A 135 5.80 0.98 18.73
N PHE A 136 6.16 -0.29 18.54
CA PHE A 136 5.62 -1.41 19.30
C PHE A 136 6.67 -2.52 19.46
N SER A 137 6.69 -3.17 20.62
CA SER A 137 7.52 -4.35 20.87
C SER A 137 6.78 -5.37 21.70
N TRP A 138 6.99 -6.64 21.35
CA TRP A 138 6.46 -7.80 22.03
C TRP A 138 7.56 -8.86 22.15
N SER A 139 7.54 -9.58 23.26
CA SER A 139 8.40 -10.74 23.48
C SER A 139 7.55 -11.84 24.09
N LYS A 140 7.79 -13.07 23.67
CA LYS A 140 7.06 -14.23 24.16
C LYS A 140 7.17 -14.30 25.69
N PRO A 141 6.05 -14.26 26.42
CA PRO A 141 6.08 -14.40 27.87
C PRO A 141 6.69 -15.75 28.27
N HIS A 142 7.49 -15.76 29.34
CA HIS A 142 8.03 -16.99 29.94
C HIS A 142 6.96 -17.88 30.63
N ALA A 143 5.69 -17.48 30.58
CA ALA A 143 4.58 -18.30 31.02
C ALA A 143 4.41 -19.55 30.14
N ASP A 144 3.48 -20.42 30.52
CA ASP A 144 3.19 -21.74 29.94
C ASP A 144 3.77 -21.95 28.51
N PRO A 145 4.81 -22.80 28.35
CA PRO A 145 5.45 -23.02 27.06
C PRO A 145 4.52 -23.63 26.01
N TYR A 146 3.37 -24.17 26.45
CA TYR A 146 2.33 -24.74 25.60
C TYR A 146 1.24 -23.73 25.23
N GLN A 147 1.34 -22.46 25.65
CA GLN A 147 0.42 -21.43 25.19
C GLN A 147 0.64 -21.16 23.69
N GLU A 148 -0.34 -21.54 22.89
CA GLU A 148 -0.28 -21.44 21.43
C GLU A 148 -0.74 -20.08 20.89
N GLY A 149 -1.26 -19.19 21.73
CA GLY A 149 -1.84 -17.91 21.30
C GLY A 149 -1.70 -16.78 22.31
N TYR A 150 -1.38 -15.57 21.83
CA TYR A 150 -1.29 -14.35 22.62
C TYR A 150 -2.08 -13.23 21.96
N LEU A 151 -2.98 -12.59 22.72
CA LEU A 151 -3.67 -11.38 22.28
C LEU A 151 -2.77 -10.16 22.51
N ILE A 152 -2.56 -9.38 21.46
CA ILE A 152 -1.90 -8.07 21.49
C ILE A 152 -2.96 -6.95 21.51
N GLY A 153 -3.98 -7.05 20.66
CA GLY A 153 -5.13 -6.12 20.64
C GLY A 153 -4.85 -4.75 20.01
N LEU A 154 -3.83 -4.61 19.17
CA LEU A 154 -3.51 -3.33 18.48
C LEU A 154 -4.07 -3.26 17.06
N GLY A 155 -4.73 -4.32 16.57
CA GLY A 155 -5.20 -4.40 15.20
C GLY A 155 -4.02 -4.52 14.21
N SER A 156 -3.68 -3.44 13.51
CA SER A 156 -2.61 -3.44 12.51
C SER A 156 -1.92 -2.09 12.36
N LYS A 157 -0.68 -2.10 11.85
CA LYS A 157 0.09 -0.89 11.47
C LYS A 157 0.14 -0.74 9.94
N GLY A 158 -0.22 0.43 9.44
CA GLY A 158 -0.20 0.78 8.02
C GLY A 158 1.20 1.08 7.50
N MET A 159 1.28 1.43 6.20
CA MET A 159 2.52 1.64 5.43
C MET A 159 3.60 2.47 6.15
N ASN A 160 4.82 2.40 5.60
CA ASN A 160 6.02 3.04 6.12
C ASN A 160 6.39 2.47 7.49
N TYR A 161 6.54 1.15 7.54
CA TYR A 161 7.00 0.44 8.74
C TYR A 161 8.14 -0.51 8.43
N THR A 162 8.88 -0.86 9.49
CA THR A 162 9.80 -1.99 9.52
C THR A 162 9.35 -2.94 10.62
N LEU A 163 9.00 -4.17 10.27
CA LEU A 163 8.64 -5.25 11.17
C LEU A 163 9.86 -6.16 11.33
N ARG A 164 10.35 -6.32 12.55
CA ARG A 164 11.41 -7.27 12.89
C ARG A 164 10.81 -8.40 13.71
N LEU A 165 11.13 -9.63 13.33
CA LEU A 165 10.67 -10.86 13.96
C LEU A 165 11.89 -11.72 14.29
N ASP A 166 11.90 -12.28 15.49
CA ASP A 166 12.84 -13.34 15.86
C ASP A 166 12.02 -14.63 16.00
N ALA A 167 12.26 -15.59 15.11
CA ALA A 167 11.55 -16.84 15.05
C ALA A 167 12.50 -18.03 15.27
N THR A 168 12.01 -19.05 15.96
CA THR A 168 12.67 -20.35 16.15
C THR A 168 11.84 -21.52 15.60
N GLY A 169 10.69 -21.23 15.00
CA GLY A 169 9.79 -22.18 14.39
C GLY A 169 8.59 -21.49 13.73
N PRO A 170 7.56 -22.26 13.34
CA PRO A 170 6.35 -21.73 12.73
C PRO A 170 5.61 -20.74 13.64
N PHE A 171 5.03 -19.73 13.02
CA PHE A 171 4.18 -18.75 13.70
C PHE A 171 3.16 -18.16 12.73
N THR A 172 2.12 -17.55 13.30
CA THR A 172 1.21 -16.66 12.60
C THR A 172 1.02 -15.42 13.44
N ILE A 173 1.12 -14.24 12.82
CA ILE A 173 0.60 -13.00 13.41
C ILE A 173 -0.60 -12.55 12.59
N GLU A 174 -1.64 -12.08 13.25
CA GLU A 174 -2.90 -11.75 12.60
C GLU A 174 -3.50 -10.43 13.07
N SER A 175 -4.41 -9.93 12.23
CA SER A 175 -5.29 -8.81 12.46
C SER A 175 -6.58 -9.05 11.68
N THR A 176 -7.55 -8.14 11.81
CA THR A 176 -8.82 -8.22 11.07
C THR A 176 -8.67 -8.22 9.55
N ASP A 177 -7.57 -7.70 9.00
CA ASP A 177 -7.43 -7.44 7.57
C ASP A 177 -6.28 -8.22 6.91
N ALA A 178 -5.33 -8.71 7.71
CA ALA A 178 -4.19 -9.44 7.20
C ALA A 178 -3.61 -10.43 8.21
N THR A 179 -2.98 -11.49 7.70
CA THR A 179 -2.13 -12.40 8.46
C THR A 179 -0.75 -12.50 7.81
N LEU A 180 0.28 -12.74 8.63
CA LEU A 180 1.62 -13.11 8.19
C LEU A 180 2.00 -14.40 8.91
N SER A 181 2.33 -15.44 8.16
CA SER A 181 2.70 -16.75 8.71
C SER A 181 4.01 -17.27 8.15
N LEU A 182 4.76 -17.96 9.00
CA LEU A 182 5.87 -18.83 8.62
C LEU A 182 5.44 -20.28 8.84
N SER A 183 5.37 -21.07 7.79
CA SER A 183 4.96 -22.48 7.86
C SER A 183 6.10 -23.41 8.31
N GLU A 184 5.76 -24.68 8.59
CA GLU A 184 6.76 -25.72 8.85
C GLU A 184 7.71 -25.96 7.67
N ASP A 185 7.23 -25.76 6.44
CA ASP A 185 7.98 -25.92 5.20
C ASP A 185 8.74 -24.64 4.81
N GLY A 186 8.86 -23.67 5.73
CA GLY A 186 9.62 -22.44 5.52
C GLY A 186 8.96 -21.40 4.62
N GLN A 187 7.67 -21.56 4.28
CA GLN A 187 6.97 -20.56 3.48
C GLN A 187 6.55 -19.39 4.35
N LEU A 188 7.05 -18.20 4.01
CA LEU A 188 6.57 -16.93 4.57
C LEU A 188 5.46 -16.38 3.68
N ILE A 189 4.25 -16.23 4.21
CA ILE A 189 3.04 -15.87 3.44
C ILE A 189 2.29 -14.75 4.13
N PHE A 190 1.96 -13.69 3.37
CA PHE A 190 0.88 -12.78 3.75
C PHE A 190 -0.45 -13.30 3.22
N VAL A 191 -1.51 -13.22 4.01
CA VAL A 191 -2.89 -13.31 3.50
C VAL A 191 -3.56 -11.97 3.72
N ALA A 192 -4.10 -11.39 2.65
CA ALA A 192 -4.89 -10.16 2.71
C ALA A 192 -6.04 -10.24 1.71
N ASP A 193 -7.19 -9.70 2.06
CA ASP A 193 -8.38 -9.70 1.20
C ASP A 193 -8.81 -11.11 0.73
N GLY A 194 -8.48 -12.15 1.51
CA GLY A 194 -8.76 -13.55 1.19
C GLY A 194 -7.75 -14.22 0.25
N TRP A 195 -6.69 -13.53 -0.17
CA TRP A 195 -5.68 -14.03 -1.11
C TRP A 195 -4.33 -14.26 -0.43
N PRO A 196 -3.66 -15.39 -0.71
CA PRO A 196 -2.31 -15.66 -0.22
C PRO A 196 -1.24 -15.08 -1.15
N TYR A 197 -0.26 -14.42 -0.57
CA TYR A 197 0.90 -13.83 -1.22
C TYR A 197 2.15 -14.45 -0.61
N PRO A 198 2.75 -15.46 -1.25
CA PRO A 198 3.99 -16.04 -0.77
C PRO A 198 5.18 -15.11 -1.05
N LEU A 199 6.17 -15.14 -0.15
CA LEU A 199 7.47 -14.51 -0.39
C LEU A 199 8.14 -15.17 -1.60
N ARG A 200 8.57 -14.34 -2.56
CA ARG A 200 9.23 -14.80 -3.79
C ARG A 200 10.58 -14.12 -4.01
N SER A 201 11.49 -14.87 -4.62
CA SER A 201 12.87 -14.47 -4.84
C SER A 201 12.98 -13.49 -6.00
N VAL A 202 13.43 -12.29 -5.67
CA VAL A 202 13.53 -11.13 -6.55
C VAL A 202 14.89 -10.48 -6.35
N ALA A 203 15.47 -9.87 -7.38
CA ALA A 203 16.69 -9.07 -7.24
C ALA A 203 16.41 -7.77 -6.47
N GLU A 204 17.33 -7.37 -5.60
CA GLU A 204 17.11 -6.23 -4.72
C GLU A 204 16.78 -4.94 -5.49
N THR A 205 17.37 -4.76 -6.66
CA THR A 205 17.26 -3.57 -7.51
C THR A 205 16.05 -3.57 -8.45
N ASP A 206 15.26 -4.64 -8.50
CA ASP A 206 14.16 -4.76 -9.47
C ASP A 206 12.88 -4.06 -8.95
N GLY A 207 12.05 -3.58 -9.89
CA GLY A 207 10.76 -2.94 -9.60
C GLY A 207 10.83 -1.50 -9.07
N PHE A 208 11.89 -0.76 -9.42
CA PHE A 208 12.06 0.66 -9.09
C PHE A 208 11.97 1.58 -10.33
N ASP A 209 11.31 1.13 -11.41
CA ASP A 209 11.03 2.01 -12.54
C ASP A 209 10.10 3.16 -12.08
N PRO A 210 10.51 4.43 -12.18
CA PRO A 210 9.65 5.55 -11.77
C PRO A 210 8.35 5.66 -12.59
N ALA A 211 8.31 5.13 -13.81
CA ALA A 211 7.11 5.11 -14.63
C ALA A 211 6.13 4.02 -14.20
N GLU A 212 6.64 2.90 -13.69
CA GLU A 212 5.85 1.75 -13.24
C GLU A 212 6.39 1.19 -11.90
N PRO A 213 6.26 1.95 -10.79
CA PRO A 213 6.78 1.51 -9.49
C PRO A 213 6.20 0.17 -9.07
N GLY A 214 7.06 -0.69 -8.51
CA GLY A 214 6.66 -2.01 -8.02
C GLY A 214 6.46 -3.09 -9.08
N ARG A 215 6.67 -2.77 -10.37
CA ARG A 215 6.47 -3.71 -11.47
C ARG A 215 7.77 -4.35 -11.94
N ILE A 216 7.76 -5.68 -12.08
CA ILE A 216 8.89 -6.47 -12.59
C ILE A 216 8.43 -7.26 -13.80
N TRP A 217 9.05 -7.01 -14.95
CA TRP A 217 8.70 -7.70 -16.19
C TRP A 217 9.13 -9.16 -16.17
N ALA A 218 8.29 -10.07 -16.67
CA ALA A 218 8.59 -11.51 -16.66
C ALA A 218 9.82 -11.88 -17.51
N ASN A 219 10.26 -11.01 -18.41
CA ASN A 219 11.49 -11.18 -19.21
C ASN A 219 12.77 -10.76 -18.46
N MET A 220 12.64 -10.17 -17.27
CA MET A 220 13.76 -9.73 -16.45
C MET A 220 14.40 -10.94 -15.76
N THR A 221 15.61 -11.29 -16.17
CA THR A 221 16.29 -12.53 -15.71
C THR A 221 16.99 -12.40 -14.36
N SER A 222 17.06 -11.20 -13.78
CA SER A 222 17.65 -10.96 -12.44
C SER A 222 16.77 -11.48 -11.29
N SER A 223 15.50 -11.75 -11.55
CA SER A 223 14.52 -12.26 -10.58
C SER A 223 14.04 -13.65 -10.99
N THR A 224 13.83 -14.55 -10.02
CA THR A 224 13.35 -15.92 -10.30
C THR A 224 11.86 -16.09 -10.03
N HIS A 225 11.29 -15.26 -9.17
CA HIS A 225 9.89 -15.30 -8.72
C HIS A 225 9.48 -16.64 -8.08
N ASN A 226 10.45 -17.51 -7.77
CA ASN A 226 10.20 -18.75 -7.04
C ASN A 226 9.93 -18.45 -5.57
N VAL A 227 9.09 -19.27 -4.94
CA VAL A 227 8.83 -19.15 -3.50
C VAL A 227 10.14 -19.35 -2.73
N VAL A 228 10.39 -18.47 -1.77
CA VAL A 228 11.57 -18.52 -0.90
C VAL A 228 11.30 -19.49 0.25
N ASP A 229 12.26 -20.37 0.53
CA ASP A 229 12.29 -21.20 1.73
C ASP A 229 13.05 -20.45 2.84
N VAL A 230 12.32 -19.99 3.85
CA VAL A 230 12.85 -19.23 4.99
C VAL A 230 13.23 -20.21 6.11
N PRO A 231 14.46 -20.12 6.66
CA PRO A 231 14.86 -20.95 7.78
C PRO A 231 13.92 -20.80 8.97
N ARG A 232 13.59 -21.93 9.62
CA ARG A 232 12.73 -21.97 10.82
C ARG A 232 13.29 -21.13 11.97
N LYS A 233 14.61 -21.06 12.08
CA LYS A 233 15.31 -20.17 13.01
C LYS A 233 15.93 -19.03 12.22
N ALA A 234 15.35 -17.85 12.32
CA ALA A 234 15.75 -16.69 11.54
C ALA A 234 15.33 -15.39 12.22
N GLN A 235 16.12 -14.34 11.98
CA GLN A 235 15.68 -12.97 12.13
C GLN A 235 15.06 -12.51 10.80
N ILE A 236 13.75 -12.26 10.80
CA ILE A 236 13.03 -11.80 9.61
C ILE A 236 12.78 -10.31 9.76
N THR A 237 13.16 -9.53 8.76
CA THR A 237 12.84 -8.10 8.67
C THR A 237 11.98 -7.87 7.44
N VAL A 238 10.80 -7.28 7.64
CA VAL A 238 9.90 -6.84 6.56
C VAL A 238 9.84 -5.31 6.57
N THR A 239 10.24 -4.66 5.48
CA THR A 239 10.02 -3.22 5.31
C THR A 239 8.91 -3.02 4.30
N THR A 240 7.92 -2.18 4.64
CA THR A 240 6.80 -1.89 3.75
C THR A 240 6.64 -0.39 3.54
N ASP A 241 6.56 0.03 2.29
CA ASP A 241 6.19 1.38 1.88
C ASP A 241 5.27 1.37 0.64
N GLU A 242 4.75 2.53 0.29
CA GLU A 242 3.77 2.70 -0.80
C GLU A 242 4.35 2.39 -2.19
N ALA A 243 5.66 2.53 -2.39
CA ALA A 243 6.30 2.45 -3.71
C ALA A 243 7.01 1.12 -3.97
N ALA A 244 7.70 0.57 -2.96
CA ALA A 244 8.54 -0.61 -3.06
C ALA A 244 7.86 -1.90 -2.58
N GLY A 245 6.63 -1.80 -2.08
CA GLY A 245 5.92 -2.93 -1.51
C GLY A 245 6.51 -3.43 -0.19
N SER A 246 6.15 -4.65 0.18
CA SER A 246 6.70 -5.36 1.33
C SER A 246 7.94 -6.18 0.91
N ARG A 247 9.10 -5.73 1.36
CA ARG A 247 10.43 -6.29 1.09
C ARG A 247 10.93 -7.08 2.28
N VAL A 248 11.64 -8.19 2.05
CA VAL A 248 12.04 -9.11 3.13
C VAL A 248 13.54 -9.37 3.16
N TRP A 249 14.10 -9.30 4.37
CA TRP A 249 15.44 -9.74 4.70
C TRP A 249 15.37 -10.86 5.73
N VAL A 250 16.23 -11.86 5.56
CA VAL A 250 16.43 -12.96 6.49
C VAL A 250 17.88 -12.92 6.94
N ASP A 251 18.09 -12.84 8.25
CA ASP A 251 19.42 -12.73 8.88
C ASP A 251 20.29 -11.61 8.26
N GLY A 252 19.65 -10.49 7.91
CA GLY A 252 20.29 -9.32 7.32
C GLY A 252 20.50 -9.37 5.79
N HIS A 253 20.16 -10.49 5.14
CA HIS A 253 20.28 -10.64 3.68
C HIS A 253 18.94 -10.47 3.00
N PHE A 254 18.89 -9.64 1.94
CA PHE A 254 17.68 -9.50 1.13
C PHE A 254 17.36 -10.82 0.44
N VAL A 255 16.13 -11.31 0.59
CA VAL A 255 15.71 -12.59 0.02
C VAL A 255 14.59 -12.47 -1.01
N GLY A 256 13.83 -11.37 -0.98
CA GLY A 256 12.72 -11.21 -1.91
C GLY A 256 11.65 -10.22 -1.48
N ARG A 257 10.51 -10.32 -2.17
CA ARG A 257 9.31 -9.50 -1.93
C ARG A 257 8.07 -10.39 -2.02
N PHE A 258 6.97 -9.87 -1.51
CA PHE A 258 5.66 -10.44 -1.78
C PHE A 258 5.14 -9.87 -3.09
N GLU A 259 4.65 -10.71 -3.99
CA GLU A 259 4.23 -10.30 -5.33
C GLU A 259 3.11 -11.18 -5.87
N VAL A 260 2.35 -10.62 -6.81
CA VAL A 260 1.31 -11.31 -7.56
C VAL A 260 1.64 -11.25 -9.05
N PHE A 261 1.27 -12.31 -9.77
CA PHE A 261 1.44 -12.36 -11.22
C PHE A 261 0.30 -11.59 -11.88
N VAL A 262 0.66 -10.68 -12.78
CA VAL A 262 -0.29 -9.77 -13.43
C VAL A 262 -0.16 -9.92 -14.95
N TYR A 263 -1.31 -10.01 -15.61
CA TYR A 263 -1.40 -10.03 -17.06
C TYR A 263 -1.63 -8.62 -17.61
N GLY A 264 -0.91 -8.26 -18.67
CA GLY A 264 -1.16 -7.03 -19.42
C GLY A 264 -0.33 -5.83 -18.95
N GLY A 265 -0.23 -4.84 -19.85
CA GLY A 265 0.67 -3.67 -19.81
C GLY A 265 1.91 -3.86 -20.70
N HIS A 266 2.32 -2.82 -21.45
CA HIS A 266 3.36 -2.83 -22.50
C HIS A 266 3.35 -4.08 -23.43
N ASN A 267 2.63 -4.02 -24.55
CA ASN A 267 2.64 -5.08 -25.59
C ASN A 267 2.19 -6.48 -25.14
N GLU A 268 1.29 -6.60 -24.16
CA GLU A 268 0.75 -7.90 -23.66
C GLU A 268 1.77 -8.74 -22.86
N ASP A 269 2.90 -8.15 -22.47
CA ASP A 269 3.89 -8.84 -21.65
C ASP A 269 3.37 -9.11 -20.23
N PHE A 270 3.72 -10.27 -19.69
CA PHE A 270 3.44 -10.62 -18.30
C PHE A 270 4.39 -9.88 -17.35
N SER A 271 3.90 -9.60 -16.15
CA SER A 271 4.70 -8.94 -15.12
C SER A 271 4.33 -9.44 -13.73
N TRP A 272 5.18 -9.13 -12.76
CA TRP A 272 4.94 -9.32 -11.35
C TRP A 272 4.77 -7.97 -10.69
N SER A 273 3.75 -7.88 -9.85
CA SER A 273 3.41 -6.69 -9.09
C SER A 273 3.73 -6.91 -7.62
N GLN A 274 4.61 -6.09 -7.07
CA GLN A 274 4.99 -6.13 -5.66
C GLN A 274 3.84 -5.69 -4.77
N MET A 275 3.57 -6.41 -3.68
CA MET A 275 2.44 -6.16 -2.79
C MET A 275 2.89 -5.52 -1.48
N ALA A 276 2.13 -4.53 -1.02
CA ALA A 276 2.30 -3.87 0.27
C ALA A 276 1.18 -4.27 1.24
N PHE A 277 1.57 -4.65 2.47
CA PHE A 277 0.65 -5.13 3.51
C PHE A 277 0.71 -4.25 4.76
N VAL A 278 -0.33 -4.33 5.60
CA VAL A 278 -0.22 -3.87 6.98
C VAL A 278 0.63 -4.86 7.80
N ALA A 279 1.28 -4.39 8.87
CA ALA A 279 1.80 -5.28 9.89
C ALA A 279 0.62 -5.76 10.78
N PRO A 280 0.35 -7.08 10.88
CA PRO A 280 -0.69 -7.61 11.76
C PRO A 280 -0.23 -7.60 13.22
N LEU A 281 -1.02 -7.03 14.13
CA LEU A 281 -0.65 -6.77 15.52
C LEU A 281 -1.80 -7.05 16.50
N ASP A 282 -2.73 -7.93 16.13
CA ASP A 282 -3.89 -8.25 16.97
C ASP A 282 -3.67 -9.51 17.79
N ALA A 283 -3.17 -10.57 17.17
CA ALA A 283 -2.80 -11.80 17.87
C ALA A 283 -1.57 -12.47 17.27
N VAL A 284 -0.89 -13.26 18.11
CA VAL A 284 0.21 -14.16 17.75
C VAL A 284 -0.25 -15.58 18.01
N HIS A 285 0.01 -16.48 17.08
CA HIS A 285 -0.24 -17.91 17.19
C HIS A 285 1.00 -18.74 16.86
N GLY A 286 1.01 -19.96 17.36
CA GLY A 286 2.13 -20.88 17.23
C GLY A 286 3.22 -20.64 18.28
N THR A 287 4.16 -21.57 18.36
CA THR A 287 5.17 -21.58 19.42
C THR A 287 6.50 -20.97 19.00
N GLY A 288 6.70 -20.72 17.70
CA GLY A 288 7.99 -20.36 17.11
C GLY A 288 8.39 -18.89 17.23
N LEU A 289 7.45 -17.94 17.29
CA LEU A 289 7.81 -16.52 17.41
C LEU A 289 8.29 -16.19 18.83
N GLN A 290 9.50 -15.65 18.93
CA GLN A 290 10.13 -15.27 20.20
C GLN A 290 9.97 -13.78 20.48
N SER A 291 10.12 -12.93 19.46
CA SER A 291 9.91 -11.49 19.62
C SER A 291 9.47 -10.83 18.31
N MET A 292 8.81 -9.68 18.47
CA MET A 292 8.35 -8.84 17.37
C MET A 292 8.55 -7.38 17.75
N ALA A 293 9.06 -6.58 16.81
CA ALA A 293 9.18 -5.14 16.96
C ALA A 293 8.75 -4.42 15.68
N VAL A 294 8.01 -3.34 15.82
CA VAL A 294 7.57 -2.49 14.71
C VAL A 294 8.18 -1.11 14.85
N TYR A 295 8.83 -0.64 13.81
CA TYR A 295 9.43 0.69 13.69
C TYR A 295 8.71 1.47 12.59
N GLY A 296 8.78 2.79 12.65
CA GLY A 296 8.17 3.70 11.69
C GLY A 296 7.31 4.76 12.37
N SER A 297 7.11 5.89 11.68
CA SER A 297 6.30 6.99 12.19
C SER A 297 4.80 6.66 12.16
N SER A 298 4.04 7.42 12.96
CA SER A 298 2.58 7.45 12.87
C SER A 298 2.09 8.11 11.59
#